data_AF-A0A9W9BFM2-F1
#
_entry.id   AF-A0A9W9BFM2-F1
#
_cell.length_a   1.000
_cell.length_b   1.000
_cell.length_c   1.000
_cell.angle_alpha   90.00
_cell.angle_beta   90.00
_cell.angle_gamma   90.00
#
_symmetry.space_group_name_H-M   'P 1'
#
loop_
_entity.id
_entity.type
_entity.pdbx_description
1 polymer ?
#
loop_
_entity_poly.entity_id
_entity_poly.type
_entity_poly.pdbx_seq_one_letter_code
_entity_poly.pdbx_strand_id
1 'polypeptide(L)'
;MPPPAATNNNTIGNAPRMPVKQKMAVSLKSLVSSVLSAVPGAAGVGAAVSGPASSGGPAAIESLFARTEAEVDGEECLHDCESCAVKYPRGFKVDEEDVLYGQVKGWSTHVLVGTGKTDWVRDVADERGSVMEAIQKVGGVTTGRLMLSASNLPTPHDTTDYSEPTTVLLLPAFAIVHNVHPRNVPQLISDVVNVAPTNSSPLTPWRSIIPASLPSPDASLADLTINACPHSAVVLMCSQKTRDARCGQSAPLLRKELERHLRPLGLYRDLHDERPGGVGIYFISHVGGHKYSANVMVYRRPNAFGKDDEPLPEGVEEAAEAKEEKNGEEVEKSDVGAAQCIWLARVRPEDCENLVRYTVLKGKVVKPERQLRGGFDRGRGLMSW
;
A
#
# COMPACT_ATOMS: atom_id res chain seq x y z
N MET A 1 -10.11 49.76 -28.05
CA MET A 1 -10.56 48.40 -27.70
C MET A 1 -10.03 48.09 -26.32
N PRO A 2 -10.87 47.76 -25.33
CA PRO A 2 -10.37 47.33 -24.02
C PRO A 2 -9.86 45.88 -24.11
N PRO A 3 -8.91 45.47 -23.24
CA PRO A 3 -8.41 44.10 -23.22
C PRO A 3 -9.48 43.15 -22.67
N PRO A 4 -9.46 41.85 -23.04
CA PRO A 4 -10.44 40.90 -22.52
C PRO A 4 -10.17 40.62 -21.04
N ALA A 5 -11.26 40.61 -20.27
CA ALA A 5 -11.28 40.33 -18.85
C ALA A 5 -10.83 38.90 -18.55
N ALA A 6 -9.91 38.75 -17.60
CA ALA A 6 -9.55 37.47 -17.02
C ALA A 6 -10.77 36.90 -16.27
N THR A 7 -11.27 35.76 -16.73
CA THR A 7 -12.29 34.98 -16.02
C THR A 7 -11.61 34.18 -14.91
N ASN A 8 -11.69 34.69 -13.67
CA ASN A 8 -11.42 33.92 -12.46
C ASN A 8 -12.47 32.82 -12.30
N ASN A 9 -12.16 31.61 -12.76
CA ASN A 9 -12.92 30.41 -12.36
C ASN A 9 -12.37 29.88 -11.05
N ASN A 10 -12.83 30.48 -9.95
CA ASN A 10 -12.64 29.94 -8.61
C ASN A 10 -13.72 28.86 -8.37
N THR A 11 -13.56 27.68 -8.99
CA THR A 11 -14.40 26.53 -8.68
C THR A 11 -13.91 25.90 -7.39
N ILE A 12 -14.54 26.26 -6.27
CA ILE A 12 -14.53 25.46 -5.05
C ILE A 12 -15.06 24.07 -5.44
N GLY A 13 -14.16 23.08 -5.49
CA GLY A 13 -14.48 21.72 -5.92
C GLY A 13 -15.54 21.10 -5.02
N ASN A 14 -16.77 20.98 -5.53
CA ASN A 14 -17.79 20.17 -4.87
C ASN A 14 -17.33 18.71 -4.88
N ALA A 15 -17.24 18.08 -3.70
CA ALA A 15 -16.96 16.66 -3.58
C ALA A 15 -17.93 15.85 -4.48
N PRO A 16 -17.44 14.80 -5.19
CA PRO A 16 -18.25 14.08 -6.15
C PRO A 16 -19.50 13.47 -5.49
N ARG A 17 -20.67 13.77 -6.06
CA ARG A 17 -21.96 13.35 -5.51
C ARG A 17 -22.17 11.85 -5.74
N MET A 18 -22.21 11.10 -4.64
CA MET A 18 -22.38 9.64 -4.66
C MET A 18 -23.65 9.19 -5.41
N PRO A 19 -23.55 8.26 -6.39
CA PRO A 19 -24.70 7.71 -7.10
C PRO A 19 -25.72 7.04 -6.16
N VAL A 20 -27.01 7.08 -6.52
CA VAL A 20 -28.11 6.51 -5.70
C VAL A 20 -27.89 5.03 -5.42
N LYS A 21 -27.47 4.25 -6.43
CA LYS A 21 -27.18 2.82 -6.28
C LYS A 21 -26.08 2.57 -5.25
N GLN A 22 -25.04 3.40 -5.26
CA GLN A 22 -23.94 3.31 -4.28
C GLN A 22 -24.42 3.71 -2.88
N LYS A 23 -25.18 4.80 -2.74
CA LYS A 23 -25.75 5.22 -1.45
C LYS A 23 -26.57 4.12 -0.78
N MET A 24 -27.44 3.44 -1.55
CA MET A 24 -28.26 2.33 -1.05
C MET A 24 -27.38 1.17 -0.57
N ALA A 25 -26.32 0.82 -1.32
CA ALA A 25 -25.39 -0.23 -0.94
C ALA A 25 -24.60 0.10 0.33
N VAL A 26 -24.16 1.35 0.50
CA VAL A 26 -23.46 1.81 1.71
C VAL A 26 -24.40 1.80 2.92
N SER A 27 -25.63 2.29 2.77
CA SER A 27 -26.63 2.29 3.84
C SER A 27 -26.99 0.87 4.29
N LEU A 28 -27.14 -0.07 3.35
CA LEU A 28 -27.40 -1.47 3.67
C LEU A 28 -26.22 -2.10 4.43
N LYS A 29 -24.98 -1.85 4.01
CA LYS A 29 -23.78 -2.33 4.73
C LYS A 29 -23.72 -1.78 6.16
N SER A 30 -24.02 -0.50 6.36
CA SER A 30 -24.05 0.11 7.70
C SER A 30 -25.09 -0.57 8.59
N LEU A 31 -26.29 -0.84 8.07
CA LEU A 31 -27.35 -1.51 8.83
C LEU A 31 -26.97 -2.95 9.22
N VAL A 32 -26.41 -3.72 8.29
CA VAL A 32 -25.97 -5.10 8.55
C VAL A 32 -24.84 -5.15 9.58
N SER A 33 -23.89 -4.21 9.52
CA SER A 33 -22.81 -4.10 10.51
C SER A 33 -23.34 -3.80 11.91
N SER A 34 -24.33 -2.90 12.03
CA SER A 34 -24.95 -2.57 13.33
C SER A 34 -25.74 -3.75 13.91
N VAL A 35 -26.43 -4.53 13.07
CA VAL A 35 -27.20 -5.71 13.51
C VAL A 35 -26.29 -6.86 13.95
N LEU A 36 -25.22 -7.14 13.20
CA LEU A 36 -24.25 -8.18 13.56
C LEU A 36 -23.48 -7.85 14.86
N SER A 37 -23.30 -6.57 15.17
CA SER A 37 -22.68 -6.12 16.42
C SER A 37 -23.60 -6.27 17.65
N ALA A 38 -24.89 -6.56 17.45
CA ALA A 38 -25.91 -6.64 18.50
C ALA A 38 -26.31 -8.09 18.88
N VAL A 39 -25.69 -9.12 18.28
CA VAL A 39 -25.99 -10.54 18.58
C VAL A 39 -24.81 -11.17 19.35
N PRO A 40 -24.99 -11.54 20.63
CA PRO A 40 -23.98 -12.30 21.37
C PRO A 40 -23.90 -13.73 20.81
N GLY A 41 -22.74 -14.13 20.27
CA GLY A 41 -22.43 -15.55 20.02
C GLY A 41 -22.37 -16.02 18.55
N ALA A 42 -22.53 -15.17 17.55
CA ALA A 42 -22.29 -15.54 16.15
C ALA A 42 -20.83 -15.23 15.74
N ALA A 43 -19.88 -16.00 16.26
CA ALA A 43 -18.47 -15.91 15.88
C ALA A 43 -18.23 -16.63 14.52
N GLY A 44 -18.73 -16.02 13.44
CA GLY A 44 -18.29 -16.28 12.07
C GLY A 44 -17.47 -15.07 11.61
N VAL A 45 -16.18 -15.29 11.39
CA VAL A 45 -15.11 -14.36 10.95
C VAL A 45 -15.64 -13.08 10.30
N GLY A 46 -15.83 -12.07 11.14
CA GLY A 46 -16.46 -10.82 10.75
C GLY A 46 -16.53 -9.84 11.90
N ALA A 47 -15.56 -9.88 12.83
CA ALA A 47 -15.39 -8.78 13.77
C ALA A 47 -15.06 -7.53 12.95
N ALA A 48 -16.10 -6.72 12.68
CA ALA A 48 -15.96 -5.35 12.27
C ALA A 48 -15.40 -4.56 13.46
N VAL A 49 -14.14 -4.80 13.78
CA VAL A 49 -13.35 -3.78 14.46
C VAL A 49 -13.23 -2.68 13.43
N SER A 50 -13.90 -1.57 13.71
CA SER A 50 -13.73 -0.29 13.06
C SER A 50 -12.25 -0.10 12.74
N GLY A 51 -11.90 0.23 11.50
CA GLY A 51 -10.52 0.63 11.19
C GLY A 51 -10.08 1.76 12.15
N PRO A 52 -8.77 1.98 12.34
CA PRO A 52 -8.29 3.01 13.26
C PRO A 52 -9.02 4.32 12.98
N ALA A 53 -9.74 4.82 13.98
CA ALA A 53 -10.42 6.09 13.90
C ALA A 53 -9.37 7.19 14.10
N SER A 54 -9.21 8.07 13.11
CA SER A 54 -8.58 9.37 13.35
C SER A 54 -9.43 10.12 14.38
N SER A 55 -8.78 10.88 15.27
CA SER A 55 -9.46 11.72 16.27
C SER A 55 -10.38 12.79 15.65
N GLY A 56 -10.35 13.00 14.32
CA GLY A 56 -11.13 13.99 13.58
C GLY A 56 -12.01 13.44 12.43
N GLY A 57 -12.22 12.13 12.31
CA GLY A 57 -12.97 11.55 11.18
C GLY A 57 -12.16 11.48 9.87
N PRO A 58 -12.72 10.90 8.79
CA PRO A 58 -11.99 10.69 7.54
C PRO A 58 -11.56 12.03 6.93
N ALA A 59 -10.27 12.14 6.58
CA ALA A 59 -9.71 13.34 5.95
C ALA A 59 -10.47 13.67 4.66
N ALA A 60 -10.64 14.96 4.36
CA ALA A 60 -11.18 15.40 3.07
C ALA A 60 -10.20 15.04 1.94
N ILE A 61 -10.71 14.79 0.73
CA ILE A 61 -9.91 14.34 -0.42
C ILE A 61 -8.73 15.28 -0.73
N GLU A 62 -8.97 16.59 -0.69
CA GLU A 62 -7.96 17.63 -0.95
C GLU A 62 -6.97 17.82 0.20
N SER A 63 -7.27 17.28 1.38
CA SER A 63 -6.42 17.44 2.56
C SER A 63 -5.47 16.26 2.75
N LEU A 64 -5.84 15.05 2.30
CA LEU A 64 -5.08 13.84 2.62
C LEU A 64 -3.70 13.83 1.97
N PHE A 65 -3.62 14.14 0.67
CA PHE A 65 -2.37 14.26 -0.08
C PHE A 65 -2.41 15.54 -0.90
N ALA A 66 -1.27 16.21 -1.04
CA ALA A 66 -1.18 17.39 -1.88
C ALA A 66 -1.49 17.02 -3.35
N ARG A 67 -2.31 17.84 -4.00
CA ARG A 67 -2.56 17.76 -5.43
C ARG A 67 -1.37 18.36 -6.18
N THR A 68 -1.09 17.87 -7.37
CA THR A 68 -0.14 18.55 -8.28
C THR A 68 -0.71 19.89 -8.76
N GLU A 69 0.12 20.92 -8.78
CA GLU A 69 -0.21 22.27 -9.25
C GLU A 69 0.77 22.68 -10.34
N ALA A 70 0.30 23.02 -11.54
CA ALA A 70 1.17 23.24 -12.71
C ALA A 70 2.19 24.37 -12.47
N GLU A 71 1.81 25.38 -11.69
CA GLU A 71 2.64 26.52 -11.32
C GLU A 71 3.85 26.12 -10.45
N VAL A 72 3.73 25.03 -9.68
CA VAL A 72 4.75 24.56 -8.73
C VAL A 72 5.46 23.30 -9.26
N ASP A 73 4.70 22.39 -9.86
CA ASP A 73 5.14 21.06 -10.28
C ASP A 73 5.57 20.97 -11.75
N GLY A 74 5.22 21.98 -12.55
CA GLY A 74 5.40 22.02 -14.00
C GLY A 74 4.15 21.57 -14.77
N GLU A 75 4.04 22.04 -16.01
CA GLU A 75 2.92 21.74 -16.92
C GLU A 75 2.75 20.24 -17.18
N GLU A 76 3.77 19.41 -16.96
CA GLU A 76 3.69 17.97 -17.22
C GLU A 76 2.64 17.27 -16.34
N CYS A 77 2.23 17.84 -15.20
CA CYS A 77 1.12 17.26 -14.42
C CYS A 77 -0.24 17.37 -15.11
N LEU A 78 -0.37 18.21 -16.15
CA LEU A 78 -1.58 18.37 -16.95
C LEU A 78 -1.67 17.40 -18.12
N HIS A 79 -0.59 16.67 -18.41
CA HIS A 79 -0.48 15.82 -19.58
C HIS A 79 -0.21 14.37 -19.21
N ASP A 80 -0.96 13.45 -19.81
CA ASP A 80 -0.64 12.03 -19.74
C ASP A 80 0.45 11.66 -20.73
N CYS A 81 1.12 10.54 -20.47
CA CYS A 81 2.22 10.06 -21.29
C CYS A 81 1.82 9.84 -22.76
N GLU A 82 2.31 10.69 -23.66
CA GLU A 82 2.03 10.60 -25.10
C GLU A 82 2.83 9.48 -25.79
N SER A 83 4.01 9.16 -25.26
CA SER A 83 4.90 8.13 -25.82
C SER A 83 4.67 6.72 -25.26
N CYS A 84 3.65 6.53 -24.42
CA CYS A 84 3.36 5.24 -23.79
C CYS A 84 2.80 4.26 -24.82
N ALA A 85 3.57 3.21 -25.10
CA ALA A 85 3.20 2.20 -26.11
C ALA A 85 2.27 1.12 -25.53
N VAL A 86 2.31 0.88 -24.22
CA VAL A 86 1.45 -0.12 -23.57
C VAL A 86 0.03 0.39 -23.47
N LYS A 87 -0.93 -0.47 -23.86
CA LYS A 87 -2.37 -0.20 -23.78
C LYS A 87 -3.08 -1.39 -23.18
N TYR A 88 -4.20 -1.14 -22.51
CA TYR A 88 -5.06 -2.21 -22.06
C TYR A 88 -5.72 -2.97 -23.22
N PRO A 89 -6.07 -4.26 -23.03
CA PRO A 89 -6.77 -5.03 -24.05
C PRO A 89 -8.09 -4.40 -24.46
N ARG A 90 -8.51 -4.67 -25.71
CA ARG A 90 -9.86 -4.27 -26.16
C ARG A 90 -10.92 -4.84 -25.22
N GLY A 91 -11.86 -3.99 -24.82
CA GLY A 91 -12.93 -4.40 -23.91
C GLY A 91 -12.56 -4.38 -22.42
N PHE A 92 -11.35 -3.92 -22.06
CA PHE A 92 -11.03 -3.62 -20.66
C PHE A 92 -11.93 -2.48 -20.16
N LYS A 93 -12.90 -2.82 -19.30
CA LYS A 93 -13.86 -1.89 -18.73
C LYS A 93 -13.87 -1.98 -17.22
N VAL A 94 -13.84 -0.82 -16.58
CA VAL A 94 -13.94 -0.67 -15.14
C VAL A 94 -15.10 0.24 -14.81
N ASP A 95 -15.56 0.17 -13.57
CA ASP A 95 -16.53 1.15 -13.07
C ASP A 95 -15.84 2.51 -12.97
N GLU A 96 -16.35 3.52 -13.68
CA GLU A 96 -15.87 4.92 -13.65
C GLU A 96 -16.89 5.86 -12.96
N GLU A 97 -18.04 5.34 -12.52
CA GLU A 97 -19.18 6.15 -12.03
C GLU A 97 -19.20 6.29 -10.51
N ASP A 98 -18.79 5.25 -9.78
CA ASP A 98 -18.85 5.29 -8.32
C ASP A 98 -17.84 6.29 -7.74
N VAL A 99 -18.19 6.83 -6.58
CA VAL A 99 -17.25 7.55 -5.70
C VAL A 99 -16.26 6.55 -5.13
N LEU A 100 -14.97 6.78 -5.37
CA LEU A 100 -13.89 5.92 -4.87
C LEU A 100 -13.43 6.29 -3.46
N TYR A 101 -13.29 7.60 -3.22
CA TYR A 101 -12.63 8.12 -2.03
C TYR A 101 -13.42 7.81 -0.75
N GLY A 102 -12.74 7.27 0.26
CA GLY A 102 -13.34 6.97 1.55
C GLY A 102 -14.32 5.79 1.50
N GLN A 103 -14.17 4.87 0.54
CA GLN A 103 -15.05 3.71 0.31
C GLN A 103 -14.28 2.38 0.34
N VAL A 104 -13.20 2.33 1.11
CA VAL A 104 -12.36 1.17 1.37
C VAL A 104 -12.45 0.76 2.84
N LYS A 105 -12.12 -0.49 3.11
CA LYS A 105 -12.05 -0.96 4.49
C LYS A 105 -10.66 -0.54 5.00
N GLY A 106 -10.57 0.32 6.03
CA GLY A 106 -9.29 0.74 6.64
C GLY A 106 -8.60 -0.32 7.51
N TRP A 107 -7.26 -0.37 7.46
CA TRP A 107 -6.43 -1.29 8.26
C TRP A 107 -5.43 -0.52 9.13
N SER A 108 -4.83 -1.23 10.09
CA SER A 108 -3.76 -0.74 10.96
C SER A 108 -2.39 -1.21 10.48
N THR A 109 -2.29 -2.47 10.04
CA THR A 109 -1.06 -3.12 9.57
C THR A 109 -1.35 -3.92 8.30
N HIS A 110 -0.37 -4.01 7.39
CA HIS A 110 -0.47 -4.77 6.16
C HIS A 110 0.68 -5.76 6.08
N VAL A 111 0.32 -7.04 6.05
CA VAL A 111 1.24 -8.18 5.98
C VAL A 111 1.22 -8.74 4.57
N LEU A 112 2.36 -8.70 3.89
CA LEU A 112 2.56 -9.32 2.59
C LEU A 112 3.35 -10.60 2.79
N VAL A 113 2.74 -11.74 2.48
CA VAL A 113 3.38 -13.05 2.53
C VAL A 113 3.96 -13.35 1.15
N GLY A 114 5.27 -13.58 1.07
CA GLY A 114 5.92 -14.04 -0.14
C GLY A 114 5.45 -15.43 -0.54
N THR A 115 5.07 -15.58 -1.79
CA THR A 115 4.69 -16.89 -2.34
C THR A 115 5.35 -17.16 -3.68
N GLY A 116 6.07 -16.19 -4.26
CA GLY A 116 6.59 -16.26 -5.64
C GLY A 116 5.52 -16.34 -6.74
N LYS A 117 4.22 -16.31 -6.39
CA LYS A 117 3.10 -16.46 -7.32
C LYS A 117 2.56 -15.09 -7.73
N THR A 118 1.83 -15.05 -8.83
CA THR A 118 1.14 -13.83 -9.32
C THR A 118 -0.37 -13.99 -9.36
N ASP A 119 -0.89 -15.16 -9.02
CA ASP A 119 -2.32 -15.45 -8.87
C ASP A 119 -2.50 -16.51 -7.77
N TRP A 120 -3.66 -16.49 -7.13
CA TRP A 120 -3.96 -17.28 -5.93
C TRP A 120 -5.43 -17.71 -5.93
N VAL A 121 -5.77 -18.70 -5.10
CA VAL A 121 -7.17 -19.03 -4.85
C VAL A 121 -7.93 -17.82 -4.29
N ARG A 122 -9.25 -17.81 -4.47
CA ARG A 122 -10.09 -16.61 -4.31
C ARG A 122 -9.87 -15.84 -3.00
N ASP A 123 -9.75 -16.55 -1.88
CA ASP A 123 -9.30 -16.01 -0.60
C ASP A 123 -7.93 -16.62 -0.27
N VAL A 124 -6.92 -15.79 -0.05
CA VAL A 124 -5.55 -16.27 0.17
C VAL A 124 -5.40 -17.08 1.46
N ALA A 125 -6.32 -16.92 2.41
CA ALA A 125 -6.31 -17.74 3.60
C ALA A 125 -6.76 -19.19 3.35
N ASP A 126 -7.38 -19.48 2.19
CA ASP A 126 -7.73 -20.83 1.75
C ASP A 126 -6.55 -21.57 1.08
N GLU A 127 -5.37 -20.93 0.95
CA GLU A 127 -4.13 -21.57 0.52
C GLU A 127 -3.64 -22.54 1.62
N ARG A 128 -4.09 -23.80 1.57
CA ARG A 128 -3.83 -24.80 2.61
C ARG A 128 -2.35 -25.00 2.90
N GLY A 129 -2.02 -25.09 4.18
CA GLY A 129 -0.65 -25.29 4.66
C GLY A 129 0.20 -24.03 4.62
N SER A 130 -0.34 -22.89 4.20
CA SER A 130 0.42 -21.65 4.07
C SER A 130 0.47 -20.81 5.35
N VAL A 131 1.41 -19.87 5.38
CA VAL A 131 1.48 -18.81 6.40
C VAL A 131 0.19 -17.97 6.41
N MET A 132 -0.46 -17.77 5.26
CA MET A 132 -1.70 -16.99 5.16
C MET A 132 -2.87 -17.69 5.87
N GLU A 133 -3.01 -19.00 5.68
CA GLU A 133 -3.98 -19.83 6.40
C GLU A 133 -3.70 -19.77 7.92
N ALA A 134 -2.43 -19.91 8.31
CA ALA A 134 -2.03 -19.86 9.72
C ALA A 134 -2.32 -18.50 10.36
N ILE A 135 -2.08 -17.38 9.67
CA ILE A 135 -2.42 -16.02 10.17
C ILE A 135 -3.93 -15.90 10.41
N GLN A 136 -4.75 -16.43 9.50
CA GLN A 136 -6.21 -16.40 9.70
C GLN A 136 -6.64 -17.23 10.92
N LYS A 137 -6.01 -18.38 11.16
CA LYS A 137 -6.30 -19.24 12.32
C LYS A 137 -5.94 -18.61 13.66
N VAL A 138 -4.93 -17.74 13.72
CA VAL A 138 -4.61 -16.97 14.94
C VAL A 138 -5.77 -16.04 15.34
N GLY A 139 -6.62 -15.62 14.39
CA GLY A 139 -7.88 -14.94 14.69
C GLY A 139 -7.78 -13.42 14.85
N GLY A 140 -6.62 -12.81 14.58
CA GLY A 140 -6.45 -11.37 14.53
C GLY A 140 -5.15 -10.85 15.13
N VAL A 141 -5.07 -9.52 15.27
CA VAL A 141 -3.96 -8.79 15.90
C VAL A 141 -4.51 -7.80 16.92
N THR A 142 -3.72 -7.42 17.91
CA THR A 142 -4.15 -6.51 18.98
C THR A 142 -4.10 -5.03 18.56
N THR A 143 -3.38 -4.72 17.48
CA THR A 143 -3.16 -3.36 16.97
C THR A 143 -4.25 -2.85 16.02
N GLY A 144 -5.36 -3.57 15.93
CA GLY A 144 -6.50 -3.25 15.08
C GLY A 144 -6.61 -4.18 13.88
N ARG A 145 -7.08 -3.69 12.73
CA ARG A 145 -7.32 -4.59 11.60
C ARG A 145 -6.05 -4.86 10.82
N LEU A 146 -5.71 -6.13 10.65
CA LEU A 146 -4.67 -6.59 9.72
C LEU A 146 -5.24 -6.69 8.29
N MET A 147 -4.52 -6.13 7.32
CA MET A 147 -4.67 -6.46 5.90
C MET A 147 -3.68 -7.56 5.57
N LEU A 148 -4.17 -8.69 5.06
CA LEU A 148 -3.34 -9.83 4.64
C LEU A 148 -3.33 -9.88 3.12
N SER A 149 -2.14 -9.93 2.54
CA SER A 149 -1.95 -10.13 1.11
C SER A 149 -0.95 -11.25 0.84
N ALA A 150 -1.27 -12.12 -0.11
CA ALA A 150 -0.25 -12.93 -0.76
C ALA A 150 0.49 -12.05 -1.78
N SER A 151 1.78 -12.30 -1.99
CA SER A 151 2.61 -11.47 -2.88
C SER A 151 3.62 -12.29 -3.69
N ASN A 152 4.00 -11.76 -4.84
CA ASN A 152 5.10 -12.31 -5.63
C ASN A 152 6.50 -11.97 -5.07
N LEU A 153 6.58 -11.46 -3.85
CA LEU A 153 7.85 -11.38 -3.10
C LEU A 153 8.58 -12.74 -3.18
N PRO A 154 9.90 -12.74 -3.43
CA PRO A 154 10.69 -13.97 -3.46
C PRO A 154 10.58 -14.76 -2.16
N THR A 155 10.57 -16.08 -2.30
CA THR A 155 10.75 -16.99 -1.19
C THR A 155 12.24 -17.34 -1.08
N PRO A 156 12.76 -17.72 0.10
CA PRO A 156 14.18 -18.03 0.29
C PRO A 156 14.75 -19.08 -0.67
N HIS A 157 13.89 -19.96 -1.19
CA HIS A 157 14.26 -21.07 -2.07
C HIS A 157 13.64 -20.95 -3.48
N ASP A 158 13.08 -19.78 -3.83
CA ASP A 158 12.37 -19.51 -5.09
C ASP A 158 11.32 -20.59 -5.46
N THR A 159 10.72 -21.18 -4.42
CA THR A 159 9.68 -22.21 -4.52
C THR A 159 8.31 -21.62 -4.17
N THR A 160 7.27 -22.27 -4.67
CA THR A 160 5.88 -21.97 -4.35
C THR A 160 5.25 -22.98 -3.38
N ASP A 161 6.08 -23.90 -2.85
CA ASP A 161 5.71 -24.86 -1.83
C ASP A 161 5.58 -24.18 -0.47
N TYR A 162 4.45 -24.40 0.20
CA TYR A 162 4.16 -23.83 1.51
C TYR A 162 4.74 -24.65 2.67
N SER A 163 5.32 -25.82 2.40
CA SER A 163 6.07 -26.58 3.41
C SER A 163 7.39 -25.90 3.78
N GLU A 164 7.92 -25.06 2.88
CA GLU A 164 9.14 -24.31 3.08
C GLU A 164 8.87 -22.96 3.78
N PRO A 165 9.85 -22.41 4.53
CA PRO A 165 9.75 -21.07 5.08
C PRO A 165 9.64 -20.00 3.97
N THR A 166 9.04 -18.87 4.30
CA THR A 166 8.88 -17.73 3.41
C THR A 166 9.33 -16.41 4.04
N THR A 167 9.33 -15.37 3.23
CA THR A 167 9.59 -14.00 3.59
C THR A 167 8.28 -13.23 3.75
N VAL A 168 8.19 -12.38 4.76
CA VAL A 168 7.06 -11.48 5.00
C VAL A 168 7.53 -10.03 4.96
N LEU A 169 6.84 -9.16 4.23
CA LEU A 169 7.00 -7.71 4.33
C LEU A 169 5.87 -7.13 5.19
N LEU A 170 6.24 -6.47 6.29
CA LEU A 170 5.31 -5.83 7.22
C LEU A 170 5.30 -4.31 7.01
N LEU A 171 4.11 -3.78 6.70
CA LEU A 171 3.85 -2.35 6.49
C LEU A 171 2.89 -1.84 7.59
N PRO A 172 3.03 -0.59 8.05
CA PRO A 172 3.93 0.45 7.55
C PRO A 172 5.36 0.37 8.06
N ALA A 173 5.75 -0.61 8.89
CA ALA A 173 7.11 -0.69 9.42
C ALA A 173 8.20 -0.77 8.34
N PHE A 174 7.87 -1.27 7.14
CA PHE A 174 8.88 -1.66 6.14
C PHE A 174 9.89 -2.65 6.75
N ALA A 175 9.40 -3.61 7.54
CA ALA A 175 10.21 -4.68 8.10
C ALA A 175 10.08 -5.94 7.26
N ILE A 176 11.21 -6.53 6.87
CA ILE A 176 11.26 -7.85 6.22
C ILE A 176 11.52 -8.89 7.30
N VAL A 177 10.66 -9.91 7.39
CA VAL A 177 10.81 -11.05 8.29
C VAL A 177 11.09 -12.28 7.45
N HIS A 178 12.23 -12.93 7.66
CA HIS A 178 12.57 -14.19 7.00
C HIS A 178 12.28 -15.38 7.90
N ASN A 179 12.38 -16.58 7.32
CA ASN A 179 12.17 -17.87 7.98
C ASN A 179 10.75 -18.03 8.55
N VAL A 180 9.77 -17.32 7.98
CA VAL A 180 8.38 -17.41 8.43
C VAL A 180 7.78 -18.72 7.94
N HIS A 181 7.29 -19.53 8.87
CA HIS A 181 6.70 -20.84 8.60
C HIS A 181 5.34 -20.93 9.31
N PRO A 182 4.32 -21.64 8.80
CA PRO A 182 3.00 -21.75 9.44
C PRO A 182 3.04 -22.03 10.95
N ARG A 183 3.98 -22.86 11.39
CA ARG A 183 4.23 -23.22 12.81
C ARG A 183 4.70 -22.07 13.71
N ASN A 184 5.40 -21.06 13.19
CA ASN A 184 5.91 -19.92 13.98
C ASN A 184 5.05 -18.65 13.85
N VAL A 185 3.92 -18.72 13.14
CA VAL A 185 2.99 -17.58 12.99
C VAL A 185 2.48 -17.00 14.32
N PRO A 186 2.18 -17.78 15.37
CA PRO A 186 1.81 -17.19 16.66
C PRO A 186 2.88 -16.23 17.21
N GLN A 187 4.16 -16.58 17.08
CA GLN A 187 5.30 -15.76 17.49
C GLN A 187 5.45 -14.53 16.58
N LEU A 188 5.35 -14.70 15.26
CA LEU A 188 5.33 -13.57 14.30
C LEU A 188 4.27 -12.53 14.70
N ILE A 189 3.08 -13.00 15.06
CA ILE A 189 1.98 -12.10 15.43
C ILE A 189 2.25 -11.41 16.76
N SER A 190 2.60 -12.16 17.82
CA SER A 190 2.79 -11.59 19.16
C SER A 190 3.99 -10.65 19.25
N ASP A 191 5.12 -11.06 18.68
CA ASP A 191 6.42 -10.46 18.97
C ASP A 191 6.91 -9.54 17.85
N VAL A 192 6.24 -9.53 16.69
CA VAL A 192 6.58 -8.66 15.56
C VAL A 192 5.38 -7.80 15.15
N VAL A 193 4.26 -8.40 14.74
CA VAL A 193 3.14 -7.65 14.15
C VAL A 193 2.41 -6.78 15.19
N ASN A 194 2.20 -7.30 16.41
CA ASN A 194 1.50 -6.57 17.48
C ASN A 194 2.35 -5.45 18.11
N VAL A 195 3.67 -5.47 17.92
CA VAL A 195 4.59 -4.47 18.47
C VAL A 195 5.04 -3.44 17.42
N ALA A 196 4.85 -3.74 16.13
CA ALA A 196 5.21 -2.86 15.03
C ALA A 196 4.34 -1.59 14.97
N PRO A 197 4.88 -0.49 14.39
CA PRO A 197 4.09 0.71 14.14
C PRO A 197 2.90 0.42 13.22
N THR A 198 1.82 1.15 13.46
CA THR A 198 0.58 1.11 12.67
C THR A 198 0.44 2.35 11.80
N ASN A 199 -0.57 2.37 10.94
CA ASN A 199 -0.91 3.51 10.08
C ASN A 199 -1.22 4.81 10.85
N SER A 200 -1.46 4.74 12.16
CA SER A 200 -1.69 5.91 13.03
C SER A 200 -0.58 6.14 14.06
N SER A 201 0.48 5.32 14.06
CA SER A 201 1.61 5.50 14.97
C SER A 201 2.46 6.70 14.53
N PRO A 202 3.03 7.49 15.47
CA PRO A 202 4.00 8.53 15.15
C PRO A 202 5.18 8.00 14.33
N LEU A 203 5.88 8.88 13.62
CA LEU A 203 7.10 8.54 12.87
C LEU A 203 8.31 8.40 13.81
N THR A 204 8.33 7.31 14.56
CA THR A 204 9.44 6.95 15.46
C THR A 204 10.18 5.73 14.94
N PRO A 205 11.50 5.65 15.13
CA PRO A 205 12.26 4.47 14.74
C PRO A 205 11.70 3.20 15.39
N TRP A 206 11.43 2.16 14.60
CA TRP A 206 10.83 0.92 15.11
C TRP A 206 11.87 -0.14 15.47
N ARG A 207 13.13 0.05 15.06
CA ARG A 207 14.20 -0.94 15.22
C ARG A 207 14.63 -1.14 16.68
N SER A 208 14.39 -0.17 17.55
CA SER A 208 14.58 -0.31 18.99
C SER A 208 13.46 -1.10 19.68
N ILE A 209 12.34 -1.34 18.98
CA ILE A 209 11.15 -2.01 19.52
C ILE A 209 11.16 -3.49 19.12
N ILE A 210 11.55 -3.79 17.88
CA ILE A 210 11.54 -5.15 17.33
C ILE A 210 12.98 -5.69 17.27
N PRO A 211 13.28 -6.81 17.94
CA PRO A 211 14.62 -7.40 17.90
C PRO A 211 14.99 -7.84 16.48
N ALA A 212 16.30 -7.92 16.18
CA ALA A 212 16.79 -8.36 14.88
C ALA A 212 16.55 -9.86 14.63
N SER A 213 16.41 -10.66 15.69
CA SER A 213 16.06 -12.07 15.59
C SER A 213 15.24 -12.53 16.78
N LEU A 214 14.36 -13.50 16.55
CA LEU A 214 13.55 -14.18 17.56
C LEU A 214 13.85 -15.68 17.52
N PRO A 215 14.28 -16.28 18.64
CA PRO A 215 14.53 -17.71 18.72
C PRO A 215 13.29 -18.52 18.34
N SER A 216 13.46 -19.55 17.52
CA SER A 216 12.35 -20.39 17.11
C SER A 216 11.72 -21.13 18.30
N PRO A 217 10.38 -21.20 18.41
CA PRO A 217 9.71 -22.03 19.41
C PRO A 217 9.85 -23.53 19.13
N ASP A 218 10.32 -23.90 17.94
CA ASP A 218 10.49 -25.27 17.46
C ASP A 218 11.94 -25.45 17.00
N ALA A 219 12.67 -26.37 17.62
CA ALA A 219 14.09 -26.61 17.33
C ALA A 219 14.36 -27.12 15.89
N SER A 220 13.31 -27.53 15.15
CA SER A 220 13.40 -27.91 13.74
C SER A 220 13.27 -26.73 12.77
N LEU A 221 12.98 -25.52 13.27
CA LEU A 221 12.84 -24.30 12.48
C LEU A 221 13.98 -23.35 12.79
N ALA A 222 14.43 -22.61 11.76
CA ALA A 222 15.34 -21.51 11.95
C ALA A 222 14.66 -20.36 12.70
N ASP A 223 15.47 -19.55 13.38
CA ASP A 223 15.03 -18.33 14.04
C ASP A 223 14.41 -17.36 13.03
N LEU A 224 13.39 -16.62 13.46
CA LEU A 224 12.91 -15.50 12.68
C LEU A 224 14.02 -14.44 12.65
N THR A 225 14.35 -13.95 11.46
CA THR A 225 15.26 -12.81 11.30
C THR A 225 14.48 -11.65 10.73
N ILE A 226 14.64 -10.47 11.31
CA ILE A 226 13.92 -9.26 10.96
C ILE A 226 14.96 -8.28 10.46
N ASN A 227 14.78 -7.70 9.27
CA ASN A 227 15.66 -6.68 8.67
C ASN A 227 14.82 -5.48 8.21
N ALA A 228 15.44 -4.32 8.01
CA ALA A 228 14.76 -3.22 7.34
C ALA A 228 14.62 -3.52 5.84
N CYS A 229 13.47 -3.17 5.24
CA CYS A 229 13.29 -3.25 3.81
C CYS A 229 14.17 -2.17 3.14
N PRO A 230 15.03 -2.53 2.17
CA PRO A 230 16.01 -1.61 1.61
C PRO A 230 15.39 -0.51 0.74
N HIS A 231 14.14 -0.66 0.29
CA HIS A 231 13.53 0.23 -0.69
C HIS A 231 12.98 1.51 -0.07
N SER A 232 13.23 2.68 -0.69
CA SER A 232 12.63 3.95 -0.26
C SER A 232 11.11 3.98 -0.43
N ALA A 233 10.60 3.31 -1.46
CA ALA A 233 9.17 3.15 -1.71
C ALA A 233 8.83 1.74 -2.23
N VAL A 234 7.59 1.32 -1.98
CA VAL A 234 7.05 0.05 -2.47
C VAL A 234 5.71 0.31 -3.16
N VAL A 235 5.59 -0.18 -4.40
CA VAL A 235 4.36 -0.11 -5.19
C VAL A 235 3.72 -1.49 -5.24
N LEU A 236 2.49 -1.59 -4.75
CA LEU A 236 1.72 -2.83 -4.72
C LEU A 236 0.58 -2.79 -5.72
N MET A 237 0.42 -3.85 -6.51
CA MET A 237 -0.64 -3.96 -7.51
C MET A 237 -1.41 -5.25 -7.40
N CYS A 238 -2.74 -5.16 -7.39
CA CYS A 238 -3.59 -6.36 -7.39
C CYS A 238 -3.47 -7.10 -8.73
N SER A 239 -2.94 -8.32 -8.74
CA SER A 239 -2.78 -9.15 -9.95
C SER A 239 -3.70 -10.38 -10.00
N GLN A 240 -4.54 -10.56 -8.98
CA GLN A 240 -5.27 -11.82 -8.79
C GLN A 240 -6.36 -12.06 -9.85
N LYS A 241 -5.97 -12.76 -10.93
CA LYS A 241 -6.81 -13.10 -12.08
C LYS A 241 -7.97 -14.00 -11.69
N THR A 242 -7.73 -14.95 -10.79
CA THR A 242 -8.75 -15.87 -10.27
C THR A 242 -9.90 -15.12 -9.58
N ARG A 243 -9.62 -13.95 -8.99
CA ARG A 243 -10.65 -13.07 -8.40
C ARG A 243 -11.34 -12.20 -9.44
N ASP A 244 -10.55 -11.54 -10.30
CA ASP A 244 -11.04 -10.68 -11.38
C ASP A 244 -10.01 -10.62 -12.51
N ALA A 245 -10.42 -11.03 -13.71
CA ALA A 245 -9.55 -11.10 -14.88
C ALA A 245 -8.89 -9.75 -15.21
N ARG A 246 -9.56 -8.62 -14.93
CA ARG A 246 -9.02 -7.28 -15.20
C ARG A 246 -7.83 -6.95 -14.30
N CYS A 247 -7.82 -7.43 -13.06
CA CYS A 247 -6.66 -7.26 -12.18
C CYS A 247 -5.46 -8.04 -12.73
N GLY A 248 -5.67 -9.30 -13.16
CA GLY A 248 -4.63 -10.11 -13.81
C GLY A 248 -4.14 -9.58 -15.16
N GLN A 249 -4.97 -8.82 -15.87
CA GLN A 249 -4.58 -8.17 -17.13
C GLN A 249 -3.84 -6.84 -16.90
N SER A 250 -4.31 -6.02 -15.97
CA SER A 250 -3.78 -4.67 -15.77
C SER A 250 -2.42 -4.67 -15.07
N ALA A 251 -2.22 -5.47 -14.02
CA ALA A 251 -1.02 -5.40 -13.20
C ALA A 251 0.31 -5.61 -13.97
N PRO A 252 0.44 -6.60 -14.89
CA PRO A 252 1.66 -6.77 -15.68
C PRO A 252 1.93 -5.62 -16.64
N LEU A 253 0.88 -5.01 -17.20
CA LEU A 253 0.98 -3.89 -18.13
C LEU A 253 1.40 -2.60 -17.41
N LEU A 254 0.81 -2.34 -16.24
CA LEU A 254 1.20 -1.23 -15.37
C LEU A 254 2.64 -1.40 -14.88
N ARG A 255 3.01 -2.59 -14.42
CA ARG A 255 4.40 -2.90 -14.01
C ARG A 255 5.38 -2.55 -15.13
N LYS A 256 5.11 -2.97 -16.36
CA LYS A 256 5.97 -2.70 -17.51
C LYS A 256 6.21 -1.19 -17.75
N GLU A 257 5.16 -0.36 -17.64
CA GLU A 257 5.32 1.09 -17.80
C GLU A 257 6.01 1.74 -16.59
N LEU A 258 5.68 1.33 -15.36
CA LEU A 258 6.38 1.81 -14.17
C LEU A 258 7.88 1.51 -14.24
N GLU A 259 8.25 0.29 -14.65
CA GLU A 259 9.64 -0.09 -14.90
C GLU A 259 10.31 0.81 -15.94
N ARG A 260 9.62 1.10 -17.05
CA ARG A 260 10.13 1.97 -18.11
C ARG A 260 10.45 3.37 -17.59
N HIS A 261 9.66 3.91 -16.68
CA HIS A 261 9.87 5.24 -16.10
C HIS A 261 10.87 5.26 -14.94
N LEU A 262 10.99 4.18 -14.17
CA LEU A 262 11.91 4.09 -13.03
C LEU A 262 13.35 3.74 -13.44
N ARG A 263 13.55 2.98 -14.53
CA ARG A 263 14.88 2.56 -15.00
C ARG A 263 15.79 3.73 -15.38
N PRO A 264 15.35 4.75 -16.17
CA PRO A 264 16.19 5.91 -16.50
C PRO A 264 16.60 6.73 -15.28
N LEU A 265 15.82 6.65 -14.20
CA LEU A 265 16.12 7.31 -12.93
C LEU A 265 17.07 6.49 -12.04
N GLY A 266 17.41 5.25 -12.43
CA GLY A 266 18.20 4.33 -11.60
C GLY A 266 17.45 3.82 -10.36
N LEU A 267 16.12 4.03 -10.29
CA LEU A 267 15.31 3.77 -9.11
C LEU A 267 14.58 2.43 -9.14
N TYR A 268 14.50 1.76 -10.29
CA TYR A 268 13.87 0.44 -10.34
C TYR A 268 14.68 -0.59 -9.53
N ARG A 269 13.98 -1.36 -8.69
CA ARG A 269 14.49 -2.56 -8.02
C ARG A 269 13.66 -3.75 -8.50
N ASP A 270 14.33 -4.73 -9.10
CA ASP A 270 13.66 -5.98 -9.45
C ASP A 270 13.41 -6.83 -8.18
N LEU A 271 12.90 -8.05 -8.35
CA LEU A 271 12.47 -8.85 -7.20
C LEU A 271 13.62 -9.30 -6.30
N HIS A 272 14.83 -9.42 -6.84
CA HIS A 272 16.02 -9.93 -6.14
C HIS A 272 17.07 -8.82 -5.92
N ASP A 273 16.73 -7.57 -6.23
CA ASP A 273 17.61 -6.41 -6.08
C ASP A 273 17.53 -5.85 -4.67
N GLU A 274 18.51 -6.21 -3.83
CA GLU A 274 18.60 -5.78 -2.43
C GLU A 274 19.33 -4.45 -2.24
N ARG A 275 19.68 -3.74 -3.33
CA ARG A 275 20.39 -2.45 -3.22
C ARG A 275 19.53 -1.43 -2.45
N PRO A 276 20.15 -0.67 -1.52
CA PRO A 276 19.44 0.39 -0.81
C PRO A 276 18.75 1.40 -1.73
N GLY A 277 17.66 1.96 -1.21
CA GLY A 277 16.81 2.93 -1.88
C GLY A 277 16.01 2.35 -3.05
N GLY A 278 15.57 3.23 -3.93
CA GLY A 278 14.78 2.85 -5.11
C GLY A 278 13.35 2.40 -4.77
N VAL A 279 12.74 1.70 -5.72
CA VAL A 279 11.33 1.35 -5.73
C VAL A 279 11.15 -0.13 -6.04
N GLY A 280 10.65 -0.88 -5.07
CA GLY A 280 10.19 -2.25 -5.26
C GLY A 280 8.76 -2.29 -5.82
N ILE A 281 8.51 -3.11 -6.84
CA ILE A 281 7.17 -3.29 -7.43
C ILE A 281 6.70 -4.73 -7.23
N TYR A 282 5.65 -4.91 -6.43
CA TYR A 282 5.11 -6.22 -6.11
C TYR A 282 3.67 -6.37 -6.54
N PHE A 283 3.35 -7.57 -7.02
CA PHE A 283 2.00 -8.03 -7.15
C PHE A 283 1.48 -8.53 -5.81
N ILE A 284 0.20 -8.26 -5.56
CA ILE A 284 -0.51 -8.71 -4.39
C ILE A 284 -1.86 -9.34 -4.75
N SER A 285 -2.39 -10.12 -3.83
CA SER A 285 -3.74 -10.66 -3.90
C SER A 285 -4.82 -9.57 -3.81
N HIS A 286 -6.07 -9.97 -3.88
CA HIS A 286 -7.21 -9.07 -3.91
C HIS A 286 -7.34 -8.22 -2.64
N VAL A 287 -7.27 -6.90 -2.83
CA VAL A 287 -7.43 -5.89 -1.76
C VAL A 287 -8.85 -5.30 -1.65
N GLY A 288 -9.82 -5.83 -2.40
CA GLY A 288 -11.16 -5.25 -2.48
C GLY A 288 -11.29 -4.20 -3.60
N GLY A 289 -12.52 -3.98 -4.08
CA GLY A 289 -12.79 -3.01 -5.15
C GLY A 289 -12.37 -3.47 -6.55
N HIS A 290 -12.45 -4.78 -6.84
CA HIS A 290 -12.07 -5.33 -8.15
C HIS A 290 -12.89 -4.74 -9.32
N LYS A 291 -14.11 -4.25 -9.06
CA LYS A 291 -14.92 -3.52 -10.05
C LYS A 291 -14.22 -2.29 -10.63
N TYR A 292 -13.33 -1.66 -9.86
CA TYR A 292 -12.50 -0.54 -10.30
C TYR A 292 -11.20 -1.00 -10.98
N SER A 293 -10.69 -2.18 -10.58
CA SER A 293 -9.44 -2.79 -11.07
C SER A 293 -8.25 -1.82 -11.06
N ALA A 294 -7.09 -2.26 -11.58
CA ALA A 294 -5.87 -1.46 -11.64
C ALA A 294 -5.56 -0.77 -10.29
N ASN A 295 -5.71 -1.53 -9.21
CA ASN A 295 -5.45 -1.04 -7.86
C ASN A 295 -3.94 -0.90 -7.69
N VAL A 296 -3.49 0.28 -7.29
CA VAL A 296 -2.08 0.60 -7.03
C VAL A 296 -2.00 1.19 -5.63
N MET A 297 -1.17 0.64 -4.76
CA MET A 297 -0.88 1.19 -3.43
C MET A 297 0.58 1.60 -3.38
N VAL A 298 0.86 2.86 -3.07
CA VAL A 298 2.22 3.39 -2.99
C VAL A 298 2.55 3.66 -1.53
N TYR A 299 3.38 2.80 -0.94
CA TYR A 299 3.96 3.03 0.37
C TYR A 299 5.28 3.77 0.21
N ARG A 300 5.47 4.87 0.94
CA ARG A 300 6.67 5.72 0.85
C ARG A 300 7.23 6.00 2.23
N ARG A 301 8.54 5.93 2.39
CA ARG A 301 9.23 6.55 3.53
C ARG A 301 9.08 8.08 3.50
N PRO A 302 9.26 8.77 4.65
CA PRO A 302 9.31 10.22 4.68
C PRO A 302 10.35 10.74 3.67
N ASN A 303 9.97 11.71 2.84
CA ASN A 303 10.85 12.34 1.86
C ASN A 303 11.76 11.35 1.11
N ALA A 304 11.16 10.25 0.62
CA ALA A 304 11.87 9.05 0.16
C ALA A 304 12.94 9.29 -0.92
N PHE A 305 12.88 10.43 -1.63
CA PHE A 305 13.79 10.79 -2.72
C PHE A 305 14.28 12.24 -2.66
N GLY A 306 14.11 12.96 -1.54
CA GLY A 306 14.54 14.37 -1.42
C GLY A 306 13.74 15.33 -2.30
N LYS A 307 12.46 15.03 -2.55
CA LYS A 307 11.60 15.77 -3.50
C LYS A 307 10.21 16.06 -2.96
N ASP A 308 9.99 15.85 -1.67
CA ASP A 308 8.72 16.21 -1.03
C ASP A 308 8.70 17.73 -0.81
N ASP A 309 7.56 18.37 -1.07
CA ASP A 309 7.44 19.83 -0.99
C ASP A 309 7.31 20.35 0.47
N GLU A 310 7.05 19.45 1.43
CA GLU A 310 6.90 19.79 2.85
C GLU A 310 8.13 19.35 3.67
N PRO A 311 8.59 20.19 4.62
CA PRO A 311 9.68 19.83 5.51
C PRO A 311 9.30 18.63 6.41
N LEU A 312 10.30 17.78 6.70
CA LEU A 312 10.13 16.63 7.58
C LEU A 312 9.73 17.05 9.01
N PRO A 313 8.96 16.24 9.74
CA PRO A 313 8.73 16.45 11.17
C PRO A 313 10.06 16.45 11.94
N GLU A 314 10.17 17.27 12.99
CA GLU A 314 11.35 17.32 13.85
C GLU A 314 11.72 15.92 14.38
N GLY A 315 12.99 15.53 14.23
CA GLY A 315 13.51 14.23 14.68
C GLY A 315 13.44 13.10 13.64
N VAL A 316 12.96 13.36 12.43
CA VAL A 316 13.05 12.41 11.30
C VAL A 316 14.23 12.82 10.40
N GLU A 317 15.30 12.03 10.42
CA GLU A 317 16.42 12.22 9.49
C GLU A 317 16.12 11.60 8.10
N GLU A 318 16.62 12.26 7.06
CA GLU A 318 16.43 11.87 5.66
C GLU A 318 17.19 10.57 5.31
N ALA A 319 16.58 9.69 4.52
CA ALA A 319 17.29 8.59 3.85
C ALA A 319 17.93 9.02 2.51
N ALA A 320 17.70 10.27 2.09
CA ALA A 320 18.11 10.79 0.80
C ALA A 320 19.39 11.61 0.94
N GLU A 321 20.52 10.91 0.90
CA GLU A 321 21.65 11.27 0.05
C GLU A 321 22.56 10.05 -0.05
N ALA A 322 22.48 9.34 -1.17
CA ALA A 322 23.50 8.36 -1.59
C ALA A 322 24.81 9.04 -2.01
N LYS A 323 25.23 10.09 -1.28
CA LYS A 323 26.49 10.83 -1.46
C LYS A 323 27.36 10.87 -0.22
N GLU A 324 26.85 10.50 0.96
CA GLU A 324 27.70 10.15 2.09
C GLU A 324 27.38 8.72 2.51
N GLU A 325 28.43 7.90 2.61
CA GLU A 325 28.38 6.55 3.16
C GLU A 325 28.02 6.63 4.66
N LYS A 326 26.76 6.94 5.00
CA LYS A 326 26.22 6.52 6.30
C LYS A 326 26.27 5.00 6.31
N ASN A 327 26.91 4.44 7.32
CA ASN A 327 27.08 3.00 7.45
C ASN A 327 25.68 2.34 7.45
N GLY A 328 25.51 1.18 6.80
CA GLY A 328 24.19 0.55 6.63
C GLY A 328 23.43 0.32 7.95
N GLU A 329 24.17 0.14 9.06
CA GLU A 329 23.63 0.02 10.41
C GLU A 329 23.01 1.31 10.98
N GLU A 330 23.48 2.50 10.60
CA GLU A 330 22.92 3.77 11.08
C GLU A 330 21.59 4.09 10.41
N VAL A 331 21.48 3.81 9.10
CA VAL A 331 20.24 3.99 8.33
C VAL A 331 19.14 3.03 8.81
N GLU A 332 19.49 1.80 9.20
CA GLU A 332 18.52 0.87 9.81
C GLU A 332 18.03 1.35 11.19
N LYS A 333 18.90 1.95 12.01
CA LYS A 333 18.55 2.37 13.37
C LYS A 333 17.60 3.57 13.40
N SER A 334 17.61 4.42 12.37
CA SER A 334 16.71 5.57 12.23
C SER A 334 15.45 5.26 11.41
N ASP A 335 15.22 4.02 10.99
CA ASP A 335 14.10 3.68 10.11
C ASP A 335 12.73 3.82 10.82
N VAL A 336 11.91 4.75 10.33
CA VAL A 336 10.55 5.03 10.82
C VAL A 336 9.45 4.32 10.00
N GLY A 337 9.84 3.58 8.96
CA GLY A 337 8.95 2.94 8.00
C GLY A 337 8.21 3.94 7.09
N ALA A 338 7.04 3.55 6.60
CA ALA A 338 6.21 4.33 5.69
C ALA A 338 5.66 5.59 6.38
N ALA A 339 5.87 6.77 5.81
CA ALA A 339 5.08 7.95 6.15
C ALA A 339 3.72 7.94 5.48
N GLN A 340 3.66 7.47 4.23
CA GLN A 340 2.45 7.54 3.42
C GLN A 340 2.09 6.19 2.83
N CYS A 341 0.79 5.95 2.67
CA CYS A 341 0.24 4.95 1.76
C CYS A 341 -0.84 5.61 0.89
N ILE A 342 -0.57 5.75 -0.40
CA ILE A 342 -1.51 6.33 -1.37
C ILE A 342 -2.18 5.19 -2.14
N TRP A 343 -3.50 4.98 -1.94
CA TRP A 343 -4.23 3.92 -2.62
C TRP A 343 -5.05 4.46 -3.79
N LEU A 344 -4.65 4.10 -5.01
CA LEU A 344 -5.29 4.44 -6.27
C LEU A 344 -6.02 3.24 -6.90
N ALA A 345 -6.99 3.52 -7.76
CA ALA A 345 -7.56 2.57 -8.72
C ALA A 345 -7.87 3.26 -10.05
N ARG A 346 -8.35 2.50 -11.05
CA ARG A 346 -8.61 2.99 -12.41
C ARG A 346 -7.37 3.56 -13.11
N VAL A 347 -6.19 3.20 -12.61
CA VAL A 347 -4.90 3.58 -13.19
C VAL A 347 -4.79 2.95 -14.58
N ARG A 348 -4.27 3.71 -15.53
CA ARG A 348 -4.01 3.28 -16.90
C ARG A 348 -2.51 3.36 -17.20
N PRO A 349 -2.02 2.67 -18.24
CA PRO A 349 -0.61 2.72 -18.62
C PRO A 349 -0.11 4.16 -18.85
N GLU A 350 -0.95 5.02 -19.45
CA GLU A 350 -0.63 6.43 -19.69
C GLU A 350 -0.50 7.28 -18.40
N ASP A 351 -1.06 6.81 -17.28
CA ASP A 351 -0.94 7.47 -15.97
C ASP A 351 0.42 7.16 -15.30
N CYS A 352 1.16 6.13 -15.74
CA CYS A 352 2.34 5.62 -15.04
C CYS A 352 3.50 6.63 -14.97
N GLU A 353 3.66 7.47 -16.00
CA GLU A 353 4.67 8.53 -16.00
C GLU A 353 4.47 9.49 -14.82
N ASN A 354 3.25 10.02 -14.71
CA ASN A 354 2.85 10.94 -13.67
C ASN A 354 2.78 10.27 -12.29
N LEU A 355 2.39 8.99 -12.25
CA LEU A 355 2.43 8.20 -11.03
C LEU A 355 3.86 8.07 -10.49
N VAL A 356 4.86 7.85 -11.35
CA VAL A 356 6.26 7.89 -10.92
C VAL A 356 6.65 9.31 -10.52
N ARG A 357 6.48 10.29 -11.41
CA ARG A 357 7.00 11.65 -11.27
C ARG A 357 6.47 12.39 -10.03
N TYR A 358 5.19 12.23 -9.71
CA TYR A 358 4.52 13.01 -8.67
C TYR A 358 4.13 12.14 -7.47
N THR A 359 3.58 10.95 -7.70
CA THR A 359 3.10 10.12 -6.59
C THR A 359 4.23 9.37 -5.90
N VAL A 360 5.04 8.62 -6.65
CA VAL A 360 6.16 7.87 -6.06
C VAL A 360 7.27 8.82 -5.58
N LEU A 361 7.65 9.79 -6.40
CA LEU A 361 8.79 10.65 -6.06
C LEU A 361 8.48 11.77 -5.07
N LYS A 362 7.27 12.36 -5.10
CA LYS A 362 6.92 13.54 -4.29
C LYS A 362 5.77 13.33 -3.29
N GLY A 363 5.09 12.18 -3.31
CA GLY A 363 3.93 11.93 -2.44
C GLY A 363 2.65 12.69 -2.82
N LYS A 364 2.59 13.23 -4.04
CA LYS A 364 1.46 14.01 -4.56
C LYS A 364 0.49 13.16 -5.39
N VAL A 365 -0.74 13.65 -5.53
CA VAL A 365 -1.79 13.02 -6.36
C VAL A 365 -2.14 13.89 -7.56
N VAL A 366 -2.30 13.27 -8.73
CA VAL A 366 -2.56 14.00 -9.99
C VAL A 366 -4.04 14.10 -10.32
N LYS A 367 -4.78 12.98 -10.19
CA LYS A 367 -6.22 12.88 -10.50
C LYS A 367 -7.01 12.34 -9.31
N PRO A 368 -6.96 12.99 -8.14
CA PRO A 368 -7.52 12.44 -6.91
C PRO A 368 -9.00 12.08 -7.04
N GLU A 369 -9.80 12.89 -7.71
CA GLU A 369 -11.25 12.69 -7.85
C GLU A 369 -11.61 11.45 -8.67
N ARG A 370 -10.73 11.06 -9.60
CA ARG A 370 -10.91 9.90 -10.46
C ARG A 370 -10.30 8.63 -9.88
N GLN A 371 -9.13 8.74 -9.25
CA GLN A 371 -8.27 7.58 -8.94
C GLN A 371 -8.10 7.32 -7.44
N LEU A 372 -8.14 8.34 -6.58
CA LEU A 372 -7.83 8.19 -5.16
C LEU A 372 -8.96 7.44 -4.43
N ARG A 373 -8.60 6.34 -3.78
CA ARG A 373 -9.50 5.54 -2.95
C ARG A 373 -9.42 5.89 -1.48
N GLY A 374 -8.24 6.21 -1.00
CA GLY A 374 -7.95 6.43 0.40
C GLY A 374 -6.46 6.25 0.68
N GLY A 375 -6.10 6.15 1.96
CA GLY A 375 -4.72 6.09 2.40
C GLY A 375 -4.50 6.70 3.77
N PHE A 376 -3.23 6.85 4.12
CA PHE A 376 -2.79 7.58 5.30
C PHE A 376 -1.56 8.42 5.01
N ASP A 377 -1.40 9.46 5.81
CA ASP A 377 -0.20 10.25 6.00
C ASP A 377 0.09 10.33 7.51
N ARG A 378 1.07 9.56 7.97
CA ARG A 378 1.46 9.48 9.39
C ARG A 378 2.13 10.76 9.88
N GLY A 379 2.83 11.49 9.01
CA GLY A 379 3.48 12.75 9.36
C GLY A 379 2.46 13.84 9.68
N ARG A 380 1.36 13.86 8.92
CA ARG A 380 0.27 14.84 9.09
C ARG A 380 -0.88 14.33 9.97
N GLY A 381 -0.83 13.07 10.40
CA GLY A 381 -1.88 12.42 11.19
C GLY A 381 -3.21 12.27 10.45
N LEU A 382 -3.18 12.25 9.11
CA LEU A 382 -4.36 12.19 8.27
C LEU A 382 -4.58 10.78 7.72
N MET A 383 -5.84 10.35 7.64
CA MET A 383 -6.20 9.11 6.96
C MET A 383 -7.63 9.18 6.44
N SER A 384 -7.90 8.43 5.39
CA SER A 384 -9.26 8.21 4.87
C SER A 384 -9.33 6.83 4.26
N TRP A 385 -10.39 6.11 4.59
CA TRP A 385 -10.60 4.73 4.19
C TRP A 385 -11.92 4.59 3.47
#